data_AF-A0A2D2PXZ2-F1
#
_entry.id   AF-A0A2D2PXZ2-F1
#
_cell.length_a   1.000
_cell.length_b   1.000
_cell.length_c   1.000
_cell.angle_alpha   90.00
_cell.angle_beta   90.00
_cell.angle_gamma   90.00
#
_symmetry.space_group_name_H-M   'P 1'
#
loop_
_entity.id
_entity.type
_entity.pdbx_description
1 polymer ?
#
loop_
_entity_poly.entity_id
_entity_poly.type
_entity_poly.pdbx_seq_one_letter_code
_entity_poly.pdbx_strand_id
1 'polypeptide(L)'
;MGRIVEVYGPESSGKTTLTLELIAAAQRSGKTCAFIDAEHALDPIYAKKLGVNIDDLLVSQPDTGEQALEICDALARSGAIDVLVVDSVAALTPKAEIEGEMGDSHMGLQARMLSQAMRKLTGNLKQSNCMCIFINQIRMKIGVMFGSPETTTGGNALKFYASVRLDIRRTGSI
;
A
#
# COMPACT_ATOMS: atom_id res chain seq x y z
N MET A 1 -9.20 4.48 12.90
CA MET A 1 -9.42 5.26 11.66
C MET A 1 -8.50 6.48 11.68
N GLY A 2 -8.17 7.05 10.51
CA GLY A 2 -7.25 8.19 10.39
C GLY A 2 -5.77 7.89 10.62
N ARG A 3 -5.32 6.66 10.33
CA ARG A 3 -3.96 6.18 10.61
C ARG A 3 -3.45 5.34 9.44
N ILE A 4 -2.13 5.20 9.36
CA ILE A 4 -1.45 4.36 8.39
C ILE A 4 -1.23 2.96 8.99
N VAL A 5 -1.47 1.92 8.19
CA VAL A 5 -1.18 0.52 8.48
C VAL A 5 -0.27 -0.03 7.38
N GLU A 6 0.74 -0.81 7.75
CA GLU A 6 1.55 -1.59 6.79
C GLU A 6 1.21 -3.07 6.93
N VAL A 7 0.83 -3.71 5.82
CA VAL A 7 0.68 -5.17 5.71
C VAL A 7 1.79 -5.69 4.82
N TYR A 8 2.71 -6.48 5.37
CA TYR A 8 3.84 -7.01 4.63
C TYR A 8 4.00 -8.51 4.84
N GLY A 9 4.68 -9.17 3.91
CA GLY A 9 4.86 -10.60 3.95
C GLY A 9 5.40 -11.16 2.63
N PRO A 10 5.66 -12.48 2.58
CA PRO A 10 6.06 -13.16 1.35
C PRO A 10 5.02 -13.02 0.23
N GLU A 11 5.40 -13.36 -0.99
CA GLU A 11 4.43 -13.56 -2.08
C GLU A 11 3.41 -14.63 -1.71
N SER A 12 2.18 -14.49 -2.20
CA SER A 12 1.08 -15.43 -1.93
C SER A 12 0.78 -15.70 -0.45
N SER A 13 1.19 -14.81 0.46
CA SER A 13 0.90 -14.96 1.89
C SER A 13 -0.51 -14.52 2.30
N GLY A 14 -1.28 -13.93 1.38
CA GLY A 14 -2.65 -13.47 1.63
C GLY A 14 -2.80 -11.97 1.88
N LYS A 15 -1.76 -11.15 1.64
CA LYS A 15 -1.78 -9.69 1.85
C LYS A 15 -3.00 -9.01 1.21
N THR A 16 -3.16 -9.16 -0.11
CA THR A 16 -4.27 -8.58 -0.86
C THR A 16 -5.61 -9.21 -0.48
N THR A 17 -5.64 -10.49 -0.11
CA THR A 17 -6.88 -11.13 0.39
C THR A 17 -7.34 -10.49 1.71
N LEU A 18 -6.42 -10.29 2.67
CA LEU A 18 -6.72 -9.63 3.94
C LEU A 18 -7.25 -8.20 3.74
N THR A 19 -6.66 -7.43 2.81
CA THR A 19 -7.12 -6.07 2.54
C THR A 19 -8.47 -6.03 1.83
N LEU A 20 -8.75 -6.97 0.93
CA LEU A 20 -10.07 -7.10 0.30
C LEU A 20 -11.15 -7.52 1.30
N GLU A 21 -10.86 -8.41 2.25
CA GLU A 21 -11.80 -8.74 3.32
C GLU A 21 -12.08 -7.52 4.24
N LEU A 22 -11.06 -6.72 4.54
CA LEU A 22 -11.23 -5.46 5.26
C LEU A 22 -12.13 -4.48 4.49
N ILE A 23 -11.90 -4.32 3.19
CA ILE A 23 -12.74 -3.48 2.31
C ILE A 23 -14.19 -3.98 2.34
N ALA A 24 -14.40 -5.29 2.16
CA ALA A 24 -15.73 -5.88 2.18
C ALA A 24 -16.45 -5.62 3.51
N ALA A 25 -15.75 -5.77 4.64
CA ALA A 25 -16.29 -5.45 5.96
C ALA A 25 -16.58 -3.96 6.16
N ALA A 26 -15.73 -3.09 5.63
CA ALA A 26 -15.93 -1.63 5.68
C ALA A 26 -17.14 -1.21 4.85
N GLN A 27 -17.27 -1.68 3.60
CA GLN A 27 -18.42 -1.42 2.73
C GLN A 27 -19.73 -1.92 3.35
N ARG A 28 -19.75 -3.13 3.94
CA ARG A 28 -20.91 -3.63 4.71
C ARG A 28 -21.30 -2.73 5.88
N SER A 29 -20.35 -1.96 6.40
CA SER A 29 -20.58 -0.97 7.46
C SER A 29 -20.88 0.44 6.91
N GLY A 30 -21.25 0.56 5.63
CA GLY A 30 -21.60 1.81 4.97
C GLY A 30 -20.41 2.73 4.68
N LYS A 31 -19.18 2.21 4.63
CA LYS A 31 -17.97 3.00 4.40
C LYS A 31 -17.54 3.01 2.94
N THR A 32 -17.03 4.14 2.49
CA THR A 32 -16.47 4.30 1.15
C THR A 32 -15.02 3.85 1.13
N CYS A 33 -14.68 3.01 0.16
CA CYS A 33 -13.34 2.43 0.03
C CYS A 33 -12.70 2.82 -1.31
N ALA A 34 -11.38 2.95 -1.31
CA ALA A 34 -10.58 3.13 -2.52
C ALA A 34 -9.38 2.19 -2.53
N PHE A 35 -9.01 1.74 -3.73
CA PHE A 35 -7.91 0.81 -3.98
C PHE A 35 -6.98 1.38 -5.06
N ILE A 36 -5.72 1.60 -4.71
CA ILE A 36 -4.66 2.02 -5.62
C ILE A 36 -3.90 0.76 -6.03
N ASP A 37 -4.21 0.25 -7.21
CA ASP A 37 -3.63 -0.96 -7.80
C ASP A 37 -2.38 -0.58 -8.60
N ALA A 38 -1.28 -0.35 -7.89
CA ALA A 38 0.03 -0.10 -8.48
C ALA A 38 0.68 -1.39 -9.03
N GLU A 39 0.31 -2.57 -8.53
CA GLU A 39 0.75 -3.87 -9.08
C GLU A 39 0.00 -4.30 -10.35
N HIS A 40 -1.09 -3.60 -10.71
CA HIS A 40 -1.95 -3.92 -11.86
C HIS A 40 -2.45 -5.38 -11.81
N ALA A 41 -2.73 -5.86 -10.60
CA ALA A 41 -2.96 -7.27 -10.30
C ALA A 41 -4.29 -7.55 -9.60
N LEU A 42 -5.12 -6.52 -9.36
CA LEU A 42 -6.42 -6.70 -8.73
C LEU A 42 -7.38 -7.49 -9.66
N ASP A 43 -7.85 -8.64 -9.20
CA ASP A 43 -8.91 -9.42 -9.87
C ASP A 43 -10.30 -9.03 -9.32
N PRO A 44 -11.16 -8.36 -10.12
CA PRO A 44 -12.51 -7.97 -9.69
C PRO A 44 -13.41 -9.17 -9.38
N ILE A 45 -13.22 -10.30 -10.06
CA ILE A 45 -14.02 -11.52 -9.86
C ILE A 45 -13.68 -12.11 -8.49
N TYR A 46 -12.39 -12.19 -8.16
CA TYR A 46 -11.93 -12.65 -6.85
C TYR A 46 -12.38 -11.72 -5.72
N ALA A 47 -12.21 -10.40 -5.89
CA ALA A 47 -12.68 -9.42 -4.90
C ALA A 47 -14.19 -9.52 -4.65
N LYS A 48 -15.01 -9.71 -5.70
CA LYS A 48 -16.45 -9.93 -5.57
C LYS A 48 -16.77 -11.21 -4.79
N LYS A 49 -16.02 -12.29 -5.00
CA LYS A 49 -16.16 -13.54 -4.23
C LYS A 49 -15.85 -13.36 -2.74
N LEU A 50 -14.95 -12.45 -2.39
CA LEU A 50 -14.66 -12.06 -1.00
C LEU A 50 -15.71 -11.10 -0.40
N GLY A 51 -16.72 -10.70 -1.18
CA GLY A 51 -17.83 -9.86 -0.74
C GLY A 51 -17.55 -8.37 -0.85
N VAL A 52 -16.56 -7.96 -1.64
CA VAL A 52 -16.35 -6.55 -2.02
C VAL A 52 -17.46 -6.14 -2.98
N ASN A 53 -18.08 -4.98 -2.73
CA ASN A 53 -18.93 -4.33 -3.71
C ASN A 53 -18.04 -3.62 -4.74
N ILE A 54 -17.86 -4.24 -5.90
CA ILE A 54 -16.99 -3.74 -6.98
C ILE A 54 -17.54 -2.45 -7.58
N ASP A 55 -18.87 -2.31 -7.68
CA ASP A 55 -19.50 -1.16 -8.33
C ASP A 55 -19.27 0.14 -7.53
N ASP A 56 -19.11 0.01 -6.20
CA ASP A 56 -18.86 1.12 -5.26
C ASP A 56 -17.38 1.25 -4.85
N LEU A 57 -16.49 0.37 -5.33
CA LEU A 57 -15.07 0.44 -5.01
C LEU A 57 -14.37 1.39 -5.99
N LEU A 58 -13.81 2.48 -5.47
CA LEU A 58 -12.98 3.35 -6.30
C LEU A 58 -11.63 2.69 -6.57
N VAL A 59 -11.34 2.36 -7.82
CA VAL A 59 -10.08 1.76 -8.23
C VAL A 59 -9.28 2.74 -9.08
N SER A 60 -7.98 2.86 -8.81
CA SER A 60 -7.06 3.62 -9.63
C SER A 60 -5.82 2.79 -9.94
N GLN A 61 -5.41 2.79 -11.21
CA GLN A 61 -4.17 2.19 -11.69
C GLN A 61 -3.23 3.33 -12.11
N PRO A 62 -2.29 3.72 -11.24
CA PRO A 62 -1.35 4.79 -11.55
C PRO A 62 -0.21 4.29 -12.44
N ASP A 63 0.36 5.21 -13.22
CA ASP A 63 1.55 5.03 -14.04
C ASP A 63 2.84 5.21 -13.23
N THR A 64 2.83 6.07 -12.20
CA THR A 64 4.02 6.36 -11.37
C THR A 64 3.72 6.34 -9.87
N GLY A 65 4.77 6.13 -9.07
CA GLY A 65 4.69 6.18 -7.62
C GLY A 65 4.27 7.55 -7.09
N GLU A 66 4.72 8.65 -7.71
CA GLU A 66 4.29 10.00 -7.34
C GLU A 66 2.80 10.18 -7.61
N GLN A 67 2.31 9.77 -8.78
CA GLN A 67 0.90 9.89 -9.14
C GLN A 67 0.03 9.08 -8.17
N ALA A 68 0.42 7.85 -7.85
CA ALA A 68 -0.27 7.00 -6.87
C ALA A 68 -0.43 7.73 -5.52
N LEU A 69 0.66 8.31 -5.01
CA LEU A 69 0.68 9.00 -3.71
C LEU A 69 -0.07 10.33 -3.75
N GLU A 70 -0.08 11.04 -4.88
CA GLU A 70 -0.90 12.25 -5.09
C GLU A 70 -2.40 11.93 -5.10
N ILE A 71 -2.80 10.82 -5.73
CA ILE A 71 -4.17 10.33 -5.71
C ILE A 71 -4.57 9.98 -4.27
N CYS A 72 -3.71 9.24 -3.53
CA CYS A 72 -3.95 8.96 -2.11
C CYS A 72 -4.19 10.25 -1.31
N ASP A 73 -3.38 11.27 -1.55
CA ASP A 73 -3.42 12.54 -0.82
C ASP A 73 -4.67 13.36 -1.17
N ALA A 74 -5.07 13.37 -2.44
CA ALA A 74 -6.31 13.99 -2.90
C ALA A 74 -7.55 13.30 -2.30
N LEU A 75 -7.59 11.96 -2.31
CA LEU A 75 -8.65 11.17 -1.72
C LEU A 75 -8.72 11.35 -0.19
N ALA A 76 -7.57 11.40 0.48
CA ALA A 76 -7.52 11.66 1.92
C ALA A 76 -8.03 13.07 2.26
N ARG A 77 -7.71 14.08 1.45
CA ARG A 77 -8.18 15.47 1.66
C ARG A 77 -9.66 15.67 1.40
N SER A 78 -10.25 14.91 0.48
CA SER A 78 -11.67 15.08 0.13
C SER A 78 -12.60 14.74 1.29
N GLY A 79 -12.15 13.92 2.25
CA GLY A 79 -12.96 13.43 3.35
C GLY A 79 -14.01 12.40 2.93
N ALA A 80 -14.03 12.00 1.66
CA ALA A 80 -15.03 11.09 1.11
C ALA A 80 -14.66 9.60 1.26
N ILE A 81 -13.39 9.30 1.58
CA ILE A 81 -12.87 7.93 1.67
C ILE A 81 -12.59 7.58 3.13
N ASP A 82 -13.20 6.50 3.61
CA ASP A 82 -12.94 5.97 4.95
C ASP A 82 -11.75 5.01 4.99
N VAL A 83 -11.59 4.19 3.93
CA VAL A 83 -10.53 3.19 3.82
C VAL A 83 -9.85 3.28 2.46
N LEU A 84 -8.54 3.46 2.46
CA LEU A 84 -7.69 3.53 1.28
C LEU A 84 -6.66 2.41 1.34
N VAL A 85 -6.53 1.63 0.27
CA VAL A 85 -5.50 0.58 0.15
C VAL A 85 -4.55 0.93 -0.99
N VAL A 86 -3.25 0.72 -0.78
CA VAL A 86 -2.20 0.85 -1.81
C VAL A 86 -1.52 -0.50 -1.98
N ASP A 87 -1.71 -1.12 -3.15
CA ASP A 87 -1.13 -2.41 -3.52
C ASP A 87 -0.22 -2.26 -4.74
N SER A 88 1.09 -2.17 -4.61
CA SER A 88 1.88 -2.22 -3.36
C SER A 88 2.99 -1.17 -3.36
N VAL A 89 3.58 -0.94 -2.19
CA VAL A 89 4.73 -0.03 -2.02
C VAL A 89 5.88 -0.40 -2.94
N ALA A 90 6.09 -1.69 -3.21
CA ALA A 90 7.16 -2.16 -4.07
C ALA A 90 6.97 -1.72 -5.53
N ALA A 91 5.72 -1.55 -5.97
CA ALA A 91 5.37 -1.10 -7.32
C ALA A 91 5.24 0.43 -7.45
N LEU A 92 5.46 1.20 -6.38
CA LEU A 92 5.51 2.66 -6.43
C LEU A 92 6.84 3.13 -7.05
N THR A 93 6.99 2.91 -8.35
CA THR A 93 8.20 3.24 -9.10
C THR A 93 8.24 4.74 -9.39
N PRO A 94 9.29 5.46 -8.94
CA PRO A 94 9.41 6.89 -9.22
C PRO A 94 9.43 7.17 -10.72
N LYS A 95 8.84 8.29 -11.13
CA LYS A 95 8.80 8.70 -12.55
C LYS A 95 10.18 8.69 -13.22
N ALA A 96 11.21 9.18 -12.53
CA ALA A 96 12.56 9.23 -13.08
C ALA A 96 13.19 7.84 -13.30
N GLU A 97 12.73 6.82 -12.56
CA GLU A 97 13.18 5.42 -12.75
C GLU A 97 12.44 4.77 -13.94
N ILE A 98 11.18 5.14 -14.18
CA ILE A 98 10.40 4.68 -15.35
C ILE A 98 10.92 5.30 -16.65
N GLU A 99 11.29 6.58 -16.62
CA GLU A 99 11.82 7.32 -17.78
C GLU A 99 13.32 7.06 -18.01
N GLY A 100 14.03 6.52 -17.02
CA GLY A 100 15.46 6.19 -17.10
C GLY A 100 15.74 4.88 -17.83
N GLU A 101 17.02 4.59 -18.07
CA GLU A 101 17.43 3.34 -18.68
C GLU A 101 17.65 2.23 -17.64
N MET A 102 17.45 0.97 -18.06
CA MET A 102 17.77 -0.17 -17.21
C MET A 102 19.25 -0.19 -16.86
N GLY A 103 19.57 0.00 -15.57
CA GLY A 103 20.94 0.07 -15.07
C GLY A 103 21.33 1.45 -14.57
N ASP A 104 20.51 2.48 -14.79
CA ASP A 104 20.73 3.80 -14.22
C ASP A 104 20.65 3.78 -12.69
N SER A 105 21.56 4.52 -12.06
CA SER A 105 21.68 4.56 -10.60
C SER A 105 20.71 5.58 -9.99
N HIS A 106 19.54 5.12 -9.58
CA HIS A 106 18.55 5.91 -8.83
C HIS A 106 18.51 5.57 -7.33
N MET A 107 19.68 5.52 -6.69
CA MET A 107 19.80 5.06 -5.29
C MET A 107 18.87 5.83 -4.33
N GLY A 108 17.95 5.10 -3.70
CA GLY A 108 17.09 5.60 -2.62
C GLY A 108 15.98 6.57 -3.05
N LEU A 109 15.71 6.70 -4.36
CA LEU A 109 14.71 7.64 -4.87
C LEU A 109 13.31 7.34 -4.31
N GLN A 110 12.88 6.08 -4.37
CA GLN A 110 11.60 5.64 -3.82
C GLN A 110 11.50 5.91 -2.31
N ALA A 111 12.57 5.69 -1.54
CA ALA A 111 12.57 5.93 -0.10
C ALA A 111 12.41 7.42 0.25
N ARG A 112 13.00 8.32 -0.55
CA ARG A 112 12.83 9.77 -0.40
C ARG A 112 11.42 10.20 -0.75
N MET A 113 10.87 9.68 -1.87
CA MET A 113 9.49 9.93 -2.30
C MET A 113 8.49 9.53 -1.20
N LEU A 114 8.60 8.30 -0.67
CA LEU A 114 7.74 7.82 0.42
C LEU A 114 7.89 8.68 1.68
N SER A 115 9.12 9.06 2.05
CA SER A 115 9.35 9.95 3.20
C SER A 115 8.63 11.29 3.06
N GLN A 116 8.61 11.87 1.85
CA GLN A 116 7.90 13.11 1.57
C GLN A 116 6.38 12.91 1.59
N ALA A 117 5.88 11.83 0.98
CA ALA A 117 4.46 11.53 0.93
C ALA A 117 3.89 11.23 2.32
N MET A 118 4.57 10.42 3.14
CA MET A 118 4.10 10.08 4.50
C MET A 118 3.94 11.33 5.37
N ARG A 119 4.83 12.32 5.22
CA ARG A 119 4.74 13.60 5.94
C ARG A 119 3.48 14.38 5.59
N LYS A 120 3.05 14.37 4.31
CA LYS A 120 1.82 15.03 3.86
C LYS A 120 0.57 14.23 4.23
N LEU A 121 0.57 12.94 3.88
CA LEU A 121 -0.57 12.04 4.04
C LEU A 121 -1.02 11.92 5.50
N THR A 122 -0.09 11.81 6.44
CA THR A 122 -0.43 11.54 7.86
C THR A 122 -1.37 12.60 8.44
N GLY A 123 -1.16 13.88 8.13
CA GLY A 123 -2.02 14.96 8.59
C GLY A 123 -3.42 14.88 7.98
N ASN A 124 -3.47 14.70 6.66
CA ASN A 124 -4.72 14.64 5.90
C ASN A 124 -5.57 13.44 6.33
N LEU A 125 -4.96 12.24 6.43
CA LEU A 125 -5.63 11.02 6.91
C LEU A 125 -6.22 11.21 8.30
N LYS A 126 -5.49 11.86 9.21
CA LYS A 126 -5.98 12.09 10.58
C LYS A 126 -7.18 13.03 10.61
N GLN A 127 -7.17 14.08 9.78
CA GLN A 127 -8.25 15.06 9.71
C GLN A 127 -9.51 14.49 9.05
N SER A 128 -9.37 13.68 8.00
CA SER A 128 -10.50 13.02 7.33
C SER A 128 -10.94 11.73 8.00
N ASN A 129 -10.24 11.28 9.04
CA ASN A 129 -10.46 9.98 9.67
C ASN A 129 -10.33 8.80 8.67
N CYS A 130 -9.56 8.96 7.60
CA CYS A 130 -9.31 7.93 6.59
C CYS A 130 -8.22 6.94 7.06
N MET A 131 -8.50 5.64 7.10
CA MET A 131 -7.49 4.61 7.29
C MET A 131 -6.78 4.33 5.97
N CYS A 132 -5.45 4.38 5.96
CA CYS A 132 -4.66 4.04 4.78
C CYS A 132 -3.82 2.80 5.03
N ILE A 133 -3.99 1.77 4.21
CA ILE A 133 -3.24 0.52 4.27
C ILE A 133 -2.26 0.47 3.10
N PHE A 134 -0.98 0.30 3.42
CA PHE A 134 0.05 0.01 2.44
C PHE A 134 0.37 -1.48 2.47
N ILE A 135 0.21 -2.14 1.33
CA ILE A 135 0.73 -3.49 1.12
C ILE A 135 2.20 -3.38 0.76
N ASN A 136 3.03 -4.24 1.33
CA ASN A 136 4.45 -4.25 1.06
C ASN A 136 4.98 -5.68 0.93
N GLN A 137 6.15 -5.80 0.32
CA GLN A 137 6.81 -7.07 0.10
C GLN A 137 8.02 -7.20 1.01
N ILE A 138 8.36 -8.44 1.38
CA ILE A 138 9.63 -8.73 2.04
C ILE A 138 10.76 -8.70 0.99
N ARG A 139 11.88 -8.10 1.36
CA ARG A 139 13.17 -8.13 0.66
C ARG A 139 14.25 -8.56 1.63
N MET A 140 15.38 -9.05 1.12
CA MET A 140 16.54 -9.40 1.95
C MET A 140 17.62 -8.34 1.82
N LYS A 141 18.18 -7.89 2.95
CA LYS A 141 19.37 -7.05 2.98
C LYS A 141 20.62 -7.90 2.81
N ILE A 142 21.37 -7.65 1.74
CA ILE A 142 22.67 -8.27 1.50
C ILE A 142 23.67 -7.78 2.57
N GLY A 143 24.51 -8.67 3.08
CA GLY A 143 25.60 -8.34 4.00
C GLY A 143 25.24 -8.33 5.49
N VAL A 144 24.01 -8.72 5.87
CA VAL A 144 23.64 -8.89 7.28
C VAL A 144 24.15 -10.24 7.79
N MET A 145 25.13 -10.21 8.70
CA MET A 145 25.70 -11.42 9.32
C MET A 145 25.07 -11.77 10.68
N PHE A 146 24.27 -10.88 11.27
CA PHE A 146 23.62 -11.07 12.57
C PHE A 146 22.21 -10.49 12.57
N GLY A 147 21.24 -11.21 13.15
CA GLY A 147 19.83 -10.84 13.16
C GLY A 147 19.07 -11.23 11.88
N SER A 148 17.82 -10.77 11.75
CA SER A 148 17.00 -11.05 10.56
C SER A 148 17.45 -10.18 9.37
N PRO A 149 17.71 -10.78 8.20
CA PRO A 149 18.02 -10.03 6.98
C PRO A 149 16.77 -9.44 6.31
N GLU A 150 15.57 -9.76 6.79
CA GLU A 150 14.31 -9.32 6.18
C GLU A 150 14.09 -7.80 6.34
N THR A 151 13.60 -7.20 5.27
CA THR A 151 13.25 -5.79 5.22
C THR A 151 12.05 -5.56 4.32
N THR A 152 11.52 -4.34 4.33
CA THR A 152 10.40 -3.94 3.47
C THR A 152 10.86 -2.86 2.49
N THR A 153 10.21 -2.81 1.33
CA THR A 153 10.53 -1.85 0.26
C THR A 153 10.14 -0.42 0.67
N GLY A 154 10.75 0.59 0.05
CA GLY A 154 10.39 1.99 0.31
C GLY A 154 11.11 2.67 1.49
N GLY A 155 12.20 2.08 1.98
CA GLY A 155 13.00 2.63 3.08
C GLY A 155 12.36 2.47 4.46
N ASN A 156 12.65 3.38 5.39
CA ASN A 156 12.18 3.28 6.77
C ASN A 156 10.97 4.17 7.09
N ALA A 157 10.59 5.10 6.21
CA ALA A 157 9.53 6.06 6.49
C ALA A 157 8.22 5.36 6.90
N LEU A 158 7.73 4.43 6.09
CA LEU A 158 6.49 3.72 6.36
C LEU A 158 6.50 3.01 7.72
N LYS A 159 7.66 2.50 8.16
CA LYS A 159 7.82 1.84 9.47
C LYS A 159 7.58 2.79 10.65
N PHE A 160 7.99 4.05 10.51
CA PHE A 160 7.80 5.07 11.56
C PHE A 160 6.41 5.69 11.54
N TYR A 161 5.79 5.82 10.37
CA TYR A 161 4.48 6.44 10.21
C TYR A 161 3.32 5.44 10.41
N ALA A 162 3.55 4.15 10.18
CA ALA A 162 2.56 3.11 10.43
C ALA A 162 2.25 2.99 11.93
N SER A 163 0.98 3.13 12.27
CA SER A 163 0.50 2.89 13.64
C SER A 163 0.37 1.40 13.94
N VAL A 164 0.21 0.57 12.92
CA VAL A 164 0.18 -0.89 13.00
C VAL A 164 0.98 -1.45 11.84
N ARG A 165 1.80 -2.47 12.11
CA ARG A 165 2.54 -3.22 11.10
C ARG A 165 2.22 -4.71 11.28
N LEU A 166 1.79 -5.36 10.20
CA LEU A 166 1.36 -6.76 10.20
C LEU A 166 2.28 -7.58 9.29
N ASP A 167 2.91 -8.61 9.86
CA ASP A 167 3.64 -9.64 9.11
C ASP A 167 2.69 -10.82 8.87
N ILE A 168 2.28 -11.02 7.61
CA ILE A 168 1.40 -12.11 7.22
C ILE A 168 2.16 -13.19 6.48
N ARG A 169 2.03 -14.43 6.97
CA ARG A 169 2.70 -15.63 6.44
C ARG A 169 1.74 -16.78 6.29
N ARG A 170 1.92 -17.54 5.22
CA ARG A 170 1.29 -18.86 5.05
C ARG A 170 2.15 -19.90 5.75
N THR A 171 1.60 -20.57 6.77
CA THR A 171 2.33 -21.55 7.60
C THR A 171 2.02 -23.02 7.24
N GLY A 172 1.06 -23.25 6.34
CA GLY A 172 0.70 -24.60 5.89
C GLY A 172 -0.24 -24.58 4.68
N SER A 173 -0.51 -25.76 4.14
CA SER A 173 -1.59 -26.02 3.20
C SER A 173 -2.78 -26.64 3.95
N ILE A 174 -3.99 -26.19 3.62
CA ILE A 174 -5.23 -26.90 3.91
C ILE A 174 -5.46 -27.89 2.78
#